data_AF-A0A2H0V773-F1
#
_entry.id   AF-A0A2H0V773-F1
#
_cell.length_a   1.000
_cell.length_b   1.000
_cell.length_c   1.000
_cell.angle_alpha   90.00
_cell.angle_beta   90.00
_cell.angle_gamma   90.00
#
_symmetry.space_group_name_H-M   'P 1'
#
loop_
_entity.id
_entity.type
_entity.pdbx_description
1 polymer ?
#
loop_
_entity_poly.entity_id
_entity_poly.type
_entity_poly.pdbx_seq_one_letter_code
_entity_poly.pdbx_strand_id
1 'polypeptide(L)' 'MVKEIILTDKTVVVYESCHRIIKFLNELMDNGGQDLRLVVCRELTKMFERVYRGAPAEILAILKQAKTNTKGEFAVVISK' A
#
# COMPACT_ATOMS: atom_id res chain seq x y z
N MET A 1 -7.70 -2.79 13.07
CA MET A 1 -7.45 -2.31 11.69
C MET A 1 -6.89 -3.40 10.77
N VAL A 2 -5.57 -3.67 10.71
CA VAL A 2 -5.00 -4.61 9.70
C VAL A 2 -5.64 -6.00 9.73
N LYS A 3 -5.89 -6.56 10.92
CA LYS A 3 -6.61 -7.84 11.06
C LYS A 3 -8.01 -7.82 10.45
N GLU A 4 -8.76 -6.72 10.60
CA GLU A 4 -10.11 -6.59 9.99
C GLU A 4 -10.03 -6.49 8.47
N ILE A 5 -9.00 -5.81 7.95
CA ILE A 5 -8.74 -5.71 6.50
C ILE A 5 -8.45 -7.10 5.91
N ILE A 6 -7.69 -7.93 6.62
CA ILE A 6 -7.33 -9.27 6.13
C ILE A 6 -8.52 -10.24 6.20
N LEU A 7 -9.37 -10.11 7.22
CA LEU A 7 -10.51 -11.01 7.44
C LEU A 7 -11.74 -10.67 6.59
N THR A 8 -11.87 -9.44 6.11
CA THR A 8 -13.04 -9.03 5.31
C THR A 8 -13.00 -9.58 3.89
N ASP A 9 -14.19 -9.87 3.33
CA ASP A 9 -14.36 -10.27 1.93
C ASP A 9 -14.62 -9.08 0.99
N LYS A 10 -14.67 -7.86 1.54
CA LYS A 10 -14.92 -6.64 0.77
C LYS A 10 -13.62 -6.00 0.33
N THR A 11 -13.62 -5.33 -0.82
CA THR A 11 -12.52 -4.43 -1.18
C THR A 11 -12.44 -3.29 -0.16
N VAL A 12 -11.25 -3.04 0.37
CA VAL A 12 -11.00 -1.97 1.34
C VAL A 12 -10.16 -0.89 0.69
N VAL A 13 -10.49 0.38 0.99
CA VAL A 13 -9.65 1.53 0.65
C VAL A 13 -9.15 2.16 1.94
N VAL A 14 -7.84 2.36 2.05
CA VAL A 14 -7.23 3.10 3.15
C VAL A 14 -6.39 4.26 2.62
N TYR A 15 -6.31 5.33 3.39
CA TYR A 15 -5.41 6.45 3.13
C TYR A 15 -4.23 6.37 4.08
N GLU A 16 -3.01 6.50 3.54
CA GLU A 16 -1.79 6.46 4.33
C GLU A 16 -0.84 7.61 4.00
N SER A 17 -0.09 8.03 5.01
CA SER A 17 0.95 9.04 4.84
C SER A 17 2.24 8.42 4.33
N CYS A 18 3.11 9.25 3.75
CA CYS A 18 4.46 8.90 3.36
C CYS A 18 5.30 8.22 4.47
N HIS A 19 5.04 8.57 5.73
CA HIS A 19 5.74 8.04 6.90
C HIS A 19 5.22 6.67 7.34
N ARG A 20 3.97 6.33 6.99
CA ARG A 20 3.33 5.09 7.42
C ARG A 20 3.20 4.05 6.33
N ILE A 21 3.21 4.39 5.05
CA ILE A 21 2.97 3.43 3.96
C ILE A 21 3.89 2.19 4.04
N ILE A 22 5.18 2.39 4.35
CA ILE A 22 6.13 1.28 4.52
C ILE A 22 5.74 0.42 5.72
N LYS A 23 5.43 1.04 6.87
CA LYS A 23 5.02 0.32 8.07
C LYS A 23 3.73 -0.45 7.84
N PHE A 24 2.75 0.17 7.20
CA PHE A 24 1.46 -0.44 6.85
C PHE A 24 1.63 -1.68 5.95
N LEU A 25 2.47 -1.60 4.91
CA LEU A 25 2.76 -2.75 4.05
C LEU A 25 3.43 -3.91 4.81
N ASN A 26 4.34 -3.62 5.75
CA ASN A 26 4.91 -4.65 6.63
C ASN A 26 3.86 -5.25 7.56
N GLU A 27 3.03 -4.42 8.19
CA GLU A 27 1.96 -4.90 9.08
C GLU A 27 0.98 -5.82 8.35
N LEU A 28 0.62 -5.53 7.09
CA LEU A 28 -0.19 -6.44 6.27
C LEU A 28 0.47 -7.81 6.15
N MET A 29 1.76 -7.86 5.80
CA MET A 29 2.50 -9.13 5.64
C MET A 29 2.68 -9.89 6.96
N ASP A 30 2.99 -9.18 8.04
CA ASP A 30 3.21 -9.75 9.37
C ASP A 30 1.93 -10.37 9.96
N ASN A 31 0.76 -9.92 9.50
CA ASN A 31 -0.55 -10.44 9.92
C ASN A 31 -1.14 -11.46 8.93
N GLY A 32 -0.36 -11.96 7.97
CA GLY A 32 -0.79 -13.01 7.03
C GLY A 32 -1.41 -12.49 5.73
N GLY A 33 -1.31 -11.20 5.42
CA GLY A 33 -1.81 -10.60 4.18
C GLY A 33 -0.83 -10.67 3.00
N GLN A 34 0.04 -11.67 2.95
CA GLN A 34 1.13 -11.78 1.96
C GLN A 34 0.63 -11.94 0.52
N ASP A 35 -0.50 -12.63 0.36
CA ASP A 35 -1.12 -12.92 -0.94
C ASP A 35 -2.19 -11.90 -1.35
N LEU A 36 -2.36 -10.81 -0.56
CA LEU A 36 -3.31 -9.76 -0.91
C LEU A 36 -2.93 -9.08 -2.22
N ARG A 37 -3.94 -8.70 -3.00
CA ARG A 37 -3.74 -7.87 -4.18
C ARG A 37 -3.94 -6.41 -3.84
N LEU A 38 -2.91 -5.60 -4.05
CA LEU A 38 -2.91 -4.19 -3.74
C LEU A 38 -2.87 -3.33 -4.99
N VAL A 39 -3.56 -2.18 -4.93
CA VAL A 39 -3.31 -1.03 -5.79
C VAL A 39 -2.91 0.14 -4.89
N VAL A 40 -1.67 0.61 -4.99
CA VAL A 40 -1.16 1.76 -4.24
C VAL A 40 -1.05 2.94 -5.20
N CYS A 41 -1.91 3.93 -5.00
CA CYS A 41 -1.90 5.19 -5.74
C CYS A 41 -1.14 6.25 -4.93
N ARG A 42 -0.18 6.92 -5.54
CA ARG A 42 0.60 8.02 -4.97
C ARG A 42 0.31 9.30 -5.72
N GLU A 43 0.01 10.38 -4.99
CA GLU A 43 -0.16 11.73 -5.56
C GLU A 43 -1.21 11.77 -6.69
N LEU A 44 -2.38 11.15 -6.47
CA LEU A 44 -3.49 11.18 -7.42
C LEU A 44 -3.81 12.62 -7.85
N THR A 45 -4.12 12.78 -9.13
CA THR A 45 -4.41 14.04 -9.83
C THR A 45 -3.26 15.05 -9.91
N LYS A 46 -2.05 14.72 -9.41
CA LYS A 46 -0.89 15.62 -9.42
C LYS A 46 0.09 15.23 -10.53
N MET A 47 1.03 16.13 -10.86
CA MET A 47 2.00 15.95 -11.97
C MET A 47 2.85 14.67 -11.85
N PHE A 48 3.12 14.22 -10.61
CA PHE A 48 3.94 13.03 -10.34
C PHE A 48 3.11 11.84 -9.85
N GLU A 49 1.85 11.73 -10.31
CA GLU A 49 0.97 10.60 -10.02
C GLU A 49 1.65 9.26 -10.40
N ARG A 50 1.54 8.27 -9.51
CA ARG A 50 2.01 6.91 -9.76
C ARG A 50 1.04 5.89 -9.20
N VAL A 51 0.85 4.80 -9.94
CA VAL A 51 0.02 3.66 -9.51
C VAL A 51 0.86 2.40 -9.52
N TYR A 52 0.98 1.76 -8.36
CA TYR A 52 1.65 0.48 -8.17
C TYR A 52 0.60 -0.61 -8.00
N ARG A 53 0.81 -1.78 -8.61
CA ARG A 53 -0.08 -2.94 -8.50
C ARG A 53 0.76 -4.17 -8.22
N GLY A 54 0.28 -5.04 -7.33
CA GLY A 54 0.99 -6.28 -7.01
C GLY A 54 0.76 -6.71 -5.57
N ALA A 55 1.54 -7.69 -5.15
CA ALA A 55 1.59 -8.15 -3.76
C ALA A 55 2.26 -7.09 -2.87
N PRO A 56 2.00 -7.09 -1.53
CA PRO A 56 2.60 -6.14 -0.62
C PRO A 56 4.14 -6.12 -0.68
N ALA A 57 4.77 -7.29 -0.84
CA ALA A 57 6.22 -7.42 -0.92
C ALA A 57 6.82 -6.74 -2.16
N GLU A 58 6.16 -6.89 -3.31
CA GLU A 58 6.60 -6.29 -4.58
C GLU A 58 6.54 -4.77 -4.52
N ILE A 59 5.40 -4.24 -4.04
CA ILE A 59 5.21 -2.80 -3.89
C ILE A 59 6.19 -2.23 -2.87
N LEU A 60 6.40 -2.93 -1.74
CA LEU A 60 7.37 -2.52 -0.73
C LEU A 60 8.79 -2.43 -1.32
N ALA A 61 9.20 -3.39 -2.15
CA ALA A 61 10.50 -3.38 -2.81
C ALA A 61 10.65 -2.14 -3.71
N ILE A 62 9.63 -1.84 -4.52
CA ILE A 62 9.61 -0.65 -5.39
C ILE A 62 9.73 0.64 -4.56
N LEU A 63 8.95 0.76 -3.48
CA LEU A 63 8.96 1.95 -2.62
C LEU A 63 10.30 2.14 -1.89
N LYS A 64 10.98 1.05 -1.49
CA LYS A 64 12.30 1.11 -0.85
C LYS A 64 13.43 1.48 -1.82
N GLN A 65 13.32 1.11 -3.10
CA GLN A 65 14.33 1.43 -4.12
C GLN A 65 14.28 2.89 -4.57
N ALA A 66 13.15 3.57 -4.38
CA ALA A 66 13.01 4.98 -4.72
C ALA A 66 13.91 5.84 -3.81
N LYS A 67 15.10 6.22 -4.32
CA LYS A 67 16.06 7.13 -3.65
C LYS A 67 15.45 8.45 -3.19
N THR A 68 14.33 8.85 -3.78
CA THR A 68 13.52 9.99 -3.35
C THR A 68 12.51 9.54 -2.31
N ASN A 69 12.79 9.96 -1.06
CA ASN A 69 11.87 10.12 0.06
C ASN A 69 10.41 9.97 -0.39
N THR A 70 9.68 8.98 0.13
CA THR A 70 8.30 8.61 -0.23
C THR A 70 7.27 9.71 0.09
N LYS A 71 7.62 10.98 -0.02
CA LYS A 71 6.77 12.15 0.18
C LYS A 71 5.51 12.06 -0.68
N GLY A 72 4.42 12.55 -0.12
CA GLY A 72 3.12 12.60 -0.77
C GLY A 72 2.07 11.79 -0.03
N GLU A 73 0.90 11.75 -0.64
CA GLU A 73 -0.31 11.09 -0.17
C GLU A 73 -0.50 9.74 -0.87
N PHE A 74 -0.98 8.76 -0.13
CA PHE A 74 -1.24 7.42 -0.65
C PHE A 74 -2.69 7.01 -0.43
N ALA A 75 -3.33 6.50 -1.49
CA ALA A 75 -4.55 5.73 -1.40
C ALA A 75 -4.23 4.27 -1.74
N VAL A 76 -4.62 3.34 -0.87
CA VAL A 76 -4.35 1.92 -1.04
C VAL A 76 -5.67 1.18 -1.15
N VAL A 77 -5.88 0.53 -2.29
CA VAL A 77 -7.00 -0.39 -2.52
C VAL A 77 -6.51 -1.81 -2.28
N ILE A 78 -7.28 -2.57 -1.51
CA ILE A 78 -6.90 -3.90 -1.01
C ILE A 78 -8.00 -4.87 -1.40
N SER A 79 -7.66 -5.93 -2.13
CA SER A 79 -8.55 -7.05 -2.41
C SER A 79 -7.89 -8.38 -2.07
N LYS A 80 -8.73 -9.41 -1.91
CA LYS A 80 -8.27 -10.80 -2.02
C LYS A 80 -7.83 -11.13 -3.45
#